data_AF-A0A7V4LGB0-F1
#
_entry.id   AF-A0A7V4LGB0-F1
#
_cell.length_a   1.000
_cell.length_b   1.000
_cell.length_c   1.000
_cell.angle_alpha   90.00
_cell.angle_beta   90.00
_cell.angle_gamma   90.00
#
_symmetry.space_group_name_H-M   'P 1'
#
loop_
_entity.id
_entity.type
_entity.pdbx_description
1 polymer ?
#
loop_
_entity_poly.entity_id
_entity_poly.type
_entity_poly.pdbx_seq_one_letter_code
_entity_poly.pdbx_strand_id
1 'polypeptide(L)'
;MGAPPVPSTPVDLLRAANELRRQRRWNEAAKLYGEVAAAFPGTEEAYAATVAAAELALDQLGQPAAALSSYRSALRQRPRGYLAEEAAYGIARAHRALGDAAAETEALRSYLVAHPDGLQRKEAELRLRVLGAPTNGGSR
;
A
#
# COMPACT_ATOMS: atom_id res chain seq x y z
N MET A 1 33.63 -4.33 -25.42
CA MET A 1 32.58 -5.36 -25.48
C MET A 1 31.50 -4.97 -24.49
N GLY A 2 30.53 -4.15 -24.92
CA GLY A 2 29.42 -3.75 -24.06
C GLY A 2 28.42 -4.89 -23.98
N ALA A 3 28.13 -5.39 -22.78
CA ALA A 3 26.98 -6.27 -22.62
C ALA A 3 25.73 -5.49 -23.09
N PRO A 4 24.85 -6.08 -23.92
CA PRO A 4 23.57 -5.43 -24.17
C PRO A 4 22.86 -5.28 -22.81
N PRO A 5 22.26 -4.12 -22.50
CA PRO A 5 21.38 -4.05 -21.34
C PRO A 5 20.27 -5.07 -21.58
N VAL A 6 20.27 -6.16 -20.83
CA VAL A 6 19.16 -7.12 -20.85
C VAL A 6 17.92 -6.30 -20.48
N PRO A 7 16.92 -6.13 -21.37
CA PRO A 7 15.66 -5.54 -20.96
C PRO A 7 15.11 -6.46 -19.87
N SER A 8 15.22 -6.01 -18.62
CA SER A 8 14.76 -6.78 -17.48
C SER A 8 13.24 -6.80 -17.55
N THR A 9 12.66 -8.00 -17.64
CA THR A 9 11.20 -8.15 -17.73
C THR A 9 10.54 -7.52 -16.48
N PRO A 10 9.24 -7.18 -16.51
CA PRO A 10 8.55 -6.71 -15.30
C PRO A 10 8.73 -7.67 -14.12
N VAL A 11 8.81 -8.98 -14.39
CA VAL A 11 9.06 -10.04 -13.39
C VAL A 11 10.46 -9.91 -12.78
N ASP A 12 11.49 -9.71 -13.60
CA ASP A 12 12.87 -9.61 -13.12
C ASP A 12 13.09 -8.34 -12.28
N LEU A 13 12.53 -7.21 -12.73
CA LEU A 13 12.62 -5.95 -11.99
C LEU A 13 11.83 -6.00 -10.68
N LEU A 14 10.64 -6.60 -10.68
CA LEU A 14 9.87 -6.81 -9.45
C LEU A 14 10.64 -7.72 -8.47
N ARG A 15 11.27 -8.80 -8.97
CA ARG A 15 12.10 -9.68 -8.16
C ARG A 15 13.28 -8.94 -7.54
N ALA A 16 13.97 -8.11 -8.32
CA ALA A 16 15.08 -7.30 -7.83
C ALA A 16 14.61 -6.26 -6.78
N ALA A 17 13.44 -5.65 -6.97
CA ALA A 17 12.86 -4.71 -6.00
C ALA A 17 12.54 -5.41 -4.66
N ASN A 18 11.97 -6.61 -4.73
CA ASN A 18 11.70 -7.45 -3.56
C ASN A 18 12.99 -7.87 -2.84
N GLU A 19 14.07 -8.14 -3.57
CA GLU A 19 15.37 -8.45 -2.99
C GLU A 19 15.97 -7.26 -2.25
N LEU A 20 15.92 -6.06 -2.84
CA LEU A 20 16.33 -4.81 -2.18
C LEU A 20 15.51 -4.56 -0.91
N ARG A 21 14.19 -4.81 -0.96
CA ARG A 21 13.30 -4.73 0.21
C ARG A 21 13.77 -5.71 1.30
N ARG A 22 14.08 -6.96 0.97
CA ARG A 22 14.57 -7.96 1.93
C ARG A 22 15.89 -7.53 2.59
N GLN A 23 16.75 -6.85 1.85
CA GLN A 23 18.01 -6.28 2.33
C GLN A 23 17.83 -4.96 3.11
N ARG A 24 16.60 -4.51 3.36
CA ARG A 24 16.27 -3.23 3.98
C ARG A 24 16.78 -2.00 3.24
N ARG A 25 17.06 -2.13 1.94
CA ARG A 25 17.46 -1.03 1.06
C ARG A 25 16.22 -0.30 0.55
N TRP A 26 15.51 0.34 1.47
CA TRP A 26 14.14 0.83 1.26
C TRP A 26 14.00 1.82 0.11
N ASN A 27 14.88 2.83 0.04
CA ASN A 27 14.82 3.83 -1.01
C ASN A 27 15.07 3.23 -2.40
N GLU A 28 15.99 2.26 -2.49
CA GLU A 28 16.32 1.60 -3.75
C GLU A 28 15.21 0.64 -4.19
N ALA A 29 14.61 -0.09 -3.25
CA ALA A 29 13.44 -0.90 -3.51
C ALA A 29 12.26 -0.05 -3.98
N ALA A 30 11.96 1.07 -3.30
CA ALA A 30 10.88 1.99 -3.68
C ALA A 30 11.09 2.55 -5.10
N LYS A 31 12.32 2.96 -5.43
CA LYS A 31 12.68 3.42 -6.77
C LYS A 31 12.40 2.34 -7.81
N LEU A 32 12.86 1.11 -7.56
CA LEU A 32 12.72 0.02 -8.53
C LEU A 32 11.27 -0.44 -8.69
N TYR A 33 10.46 -0.46 -7.62
CA TYR A 33 9.01 -0.67 -7.75
C TYR A 33 8.36 0.42 -8.61
N GLY A 34 8.76 1.68 -8.43
CA GLY A 34 8.29 2.79 -9.26
C GLY A 34 8.64 2.62 -10.74
N GLU A 35 9.83 2.12 -11.04
CA GLU A 35 10.26 1.80 -12.40
C GLU A 35 9.39 0.69 -13.03
N VAL A 36 9.07 -0.39 -12.28
CA VAL A 36 8.16 -1.45 -12.75
C VAL A 36 6.77 -0.87 -13.08
N ALA A 37 6.22 -0.06 -12.17
CA ALA A 37 4.89 0.52 -12.33
C ALA A 37 4.82 1.49 -13.53
N ALA A 38 5.88 2.26 -13.77
CA ALA A 38 5.95 3.22 -14.86
C ALA A 38 6.23 2.57 -16.23
N ALA A 39 7.11 1.57 -16.29
CA ALA A 39 7.54 0.95 -17.54
C ALA A 39 6.56 -0.13 -18.04
N PHE A 40 5.79 -0.76 -17.16
CA PHE A 40 4.91 -1.90 -17.50
C PHE A 40 3.46 -1.71 -17.01
N PRO A 41 2.82 -0.56 -17.27
CA PRO A 41 1.48 -0.28 -16.76
C PRO A 41 0.48 -1.35 -17.19
N GLY A 42 -0.44 -1.71 -16.29
CA GLY A 42 -1.48 -2.71 -16.56
C GLY A 42 -1.07 -4.17 -16.37
N THR A 43 0.21 -4.48 -16.17
CA THR A 43 0.68 -5.85 -15.85
C THR A 43 0.36 -6.26 -14.40
N GLU A 44 0.40 -7.56 -14.11
CA GLU A 44 0.28 -8.08 -12.72
C GLU A 44 1.42 -7.58 -11.84
N GLU A 45 2.62 -7.48 -12.42
CA GLU A 45 3.83 -7.06 -11.73
C GLU A 45 3.81 -5.56 -11.42
N ALA A 46 3.33 -4.71 -12.33
CA ALA A 46 3.15 -3.29 -12.05
C ALA A 46 2.11 -3.05 -10.95
N TYR A 47 1.06 -3.86 -10.92
CA TYR A 47 0.10 -3.84 -9.82
C TYR A 47 0.75 -4.26 -8.49
N ALA A 48 1.48 -5.37 -8.48
CA ALA A 48 2.24 -5.85 -7.33
C ALA A 48 3.21 -4.78 -6.81
N ALA A 49 3.99 -4.20 -7.73
CA ALA A 49 4.98 -3.18 -7.44
C ALA A 49 4.33 -1.92 -6.85
N THR A 50 3.19 -1.50 -7.38
CA THR A 50 2.46 -0.33 -6.86
C THR A 50 2.01 -0.54 -5.41
N VAL A 51 1.45 -1.72 -5.10
CA VAL A 51 1.02 -2.05 -3.72
C VAL A 51 2.23 -2.19 -2.79
N ALA A 52 3.29 -2.87 -3.22
CA ALA A 52 4.51 -3.05 -2.42
C ALA A 52 5.25 -1.71 -2.17
N ALA A 53 5.28 -0.81 -3.16
CA ALA A 53 5.80 0.54 -2.98
C ALA A 53 4.99 1.35 -1.97
N ALA A 54 3.65 1.22 -2.00
CA ALA A 54 2.77 1.89 -1.05
C ALA A 54 3.01 1.41 0.39
N GLU A 55 3.09 0.09 0.58
CA GLU A 55 3.41 -0.52 1.88
C GLU A 55 4.77 -0.03 2.40
N LEU A 56 5.78 -0.05 1.54
CA LEU A 56 7.12 0.41 1.90
C LEU A 56 7.17 1.90 2.23
N ALA A 57 6.47 2.72 1.46
CA ALA A 57 6.33 4.15 1.70
C ALA A 57 5.69 4.43 3.06
N LEU A 58 4.67 3.66 3.43
CA LEU A 58 3.99 3.80 4.72
C LEU A 58 4.86 3.32 5.88
N ASP A 59 5.40 2.11 5.79
CA ASP A 59 5.95 1.40 6.95
C ASP A 59 7.43 1.66 7.20
N GLN A 60 8.19 1.98 6.15
CA GLN A 60 9.65 2.15 6.26
C GLN A 60 10.13 3.56 5.96
N LEU A 61 9.41 4.30 5.10
CA LEU A 61 9.84 5.64 4.66
C LEU A 61 9.09 6.78 5.35
N GLY A 62 8.02 6.51 6.09
CA GLY A 62 7.23 7.54 6.76
C GLY A 62 6.55 8.50 5.79
N GLN A 63 6.12 8.00 4.62
CA GLN A 63 5.51 8.76 3.53
C GLN A 63 4.03 8.37 3.33
N PRO A 64 3.15 8.61 4.32
CA PRO A 64 1.77 8.11 4.27
C PRO A 64 0.93 8.73 3.16
N ALA A 65 1.20 9.99 2.77
CA ALA A 65 0.51 10.62 1.63
C ALA A 65 0.85 9.95 0.29
N ALA A 66 2.12 9.58 0.09
CA ALA A 66 2.55 8.85 -1.11
C ALA A 66 1.94 7.45 -1.13
N ALA A 67 1.97 6.74 0.00
CA ALA A 67 1.33 5.44 0.16
C ALA A 67 -0.17 5.48 -0.19
N LEU A 68 -0.90 6.46 0.36
CA LEU A 68 -2.33 6.64 0.10
C LEU A 68 -2.62 6.82 -1.41
N SER A 69 -1.82 7.63 -2.10
CA SER A 69 -1.97 7.84 -3.54
C SER A 69 -1.77 6.54 -4.32
N SER A 70 -0.72 5.79 -3.98
CA SER A 70 -0.38 4.52 -4.62
C SER A 70 -1.43 3.44 -4.39
N TYR A 71 -1.92 3.25 -3.15
CA TYR A 71 -2.99 2.28 -2.87
C TYR A 71 -4.28 2.61 -3.63
N ARG A 72 -4.68 3.89 -3.65
CA ARG A 72 -5.85 4.34 -4.44
C ARG A 72 -5.65 4.09 -5.93
N SER A 73 -4.44 4.32 -6.45
CA SER A 73 -4.11 4.03 -7.85
C SER A 73 -4.23 2.54 -8.16
N ALA A 74 -3.69 1.67 -7.29
CA ALA A 74 -3.77 0.22 -7.44
C ALA A 74 -5.23 -0.27 -7.48
N LEU A 75 -6.08 0.22 -6.57
CA LEU A 75 -7.51 -0.13 -6.55
C LEU A 75 -8.30 0.43 -7.73
N ARG A 76 -7.98 1.63 -8.23
CA ARG A 76 -8.62 2.15 -9.46
C ARG A 76 -8.28 1.29 -10.67
N GLN A 77 -7.04 0.84 -10.78
CA GLN A 77 -6.59 0.02 -11.90
C GLN A 77 -7.16 -1.40 -11.81
N ARG A 78 -7.14 -1.99 -10.62
CA ARG A 78 -7.56 -3.38 -10.38
C ARG A 78 -8.40 -3.48 -9.09
N PRO A 79 -9.70 -3.12 -9.14
CA PRO A 79 -10.58 -3.15 -7.97
C PRO A 79 -10.76 -4.55 -7.34
N ARG A 80 -10.53 -5.60 -8.12
CA ARG A 80 -10.63 -7.01 -7.70
C ARG A 80 -9.31 -7.77 -7.89
N GLY A 81 -8.18 -7.06 -7.88
CA GLY A 81 -6.86 -7.68 -7.95
C GLY A 81 -6.54 -8.53 -6.72
N TYR A 82 -5.56 -9.43 -6.83
CA TYR A 82 -5.17 -10.34 -5.75
C TYR A 82 -4.59 -9.63 -4.50
N LEU A 83 -4.30 -8.32 -4.58
CA LEU A 83 -3.87 -7.46 -3.47
C LEU A 83 -4.90 -6.36 -3.16
N ALA A 84 -6.14 -6.48 -3.65
CA ALA A 84 -7.14 -5.43 -3.46
C ALA A 84 -7.49 -5.26 -1.98
N GLU A 85 -7.58 -6.36 -1.25
CA GLU A 85 -7.78 -6.36 0.19
C GLU A 85 -6.67 -5.60 0.93
N GLU A 86 -5.40 -5.95 0.63
CA GLU A 86 -4.23 -5.31 1.22
C GLU A 86 -4.18 -3.81 0.90
N ALA A 87 -4.49 -3.43 -0.34
CA ALA A 87 -4.54 -2.03 -0.73
C ALA A 87 -5.68 -1.26 -0.05
N ALA A 88 -6.85 -1.87 0.12
CA ALA A 88 -7.98 -1.26 0.81
C ALA A 88 -7.69 -1.03 2.30
N TYR A 89 -7.10 -2.02 2.96
CA TYR A 89 -6.66 -1.85 4.35
C TYR A 89 -5.51 -0.83 4.47
N GLY A 90 -4.56 -0.84 3.53
CA GLY A 90 -3.47 0.13 3.42
C GLY A 90 -3.95 1.58 3.33
N ILE A 91 -5.08 1.86 2.67
CA ILE A 91 -5.71 3.19 2.64
C ILE A 91 -6.12 3.65 4.04
N ALA A 92 -6.75 2.77 4.84
CA ALA A 92 -7.12 3.10 6.21
C ALA A 92 -5.88 3.38 7.07
N ARG A 93 -4.85 2.53 6.96
CA ARG A 93 -3.57 2.74 7.66
C ARG A 93 -2.89 4.04 7.26
N ALA A 94 -2.95 4.43 5.99
CA ALA A 94 -2.38 5.68 5.51
C ALA A 94 -3.13 6.91 6.08
N HIS A 95 -4.47 6.88 6.12
CA HIS A 95 -5.26 7.94 6.78
C HIS A 95 -4.97 8.04 8.27
N ARG A 96 -4.81 6.89 8.94
CA ARG A 96 -4.37 6.84 10.34
C ARG A 96 -3.05 7.57 10.54
N ALA A 97 -2.05 7.28 9.69
CA ALA A 97 -0.73 7.90 9.77
C ALA A 97 -0.75 9.40 9.42
N LEU A 98 -1.74 9.85 8.64
CA LEU A 98 -2.00 11.27 8.36
C LEU A 98 -2.78 11.97 9.49
N GLY A 99 -3.30 11.24 10.47
CA GLY A 99 -4.14 11.79 11.54
C GLY A 99 -5.57 12.11 11.11
N ASP A 100 -6.01 11.68 9.93
CA ASP A 100 -7.36 11.91 9.43
C ASP A 100 -8.30 10.80 9.92
N ALA A 101 -8.81 10.96 11.14
CA ALA A 101 -9.71 10.00 11.79
C ALA A 101 -11.03 9.80 11.02
N ALA A 102 -11.53 10.85 10.35
CA ALA A 102 -12.77 10.78 9.58
C ALA A 102 -12.57 9.92 8.32
N ALA A 103 -11.50 10.18 7.58
CA ALA A 103 -11.18 9.40 6.39
C ALA A 103 -10.73 7.97 6.73
N GLU A 104 -10.03 7.76 7.86
CA GLU A 104 -9.73 6.42 8.39
C GLU A 104 -11.01 5.63 8.67
N THR A 105 -11.99 6.25 9.34
CA THR A 105 -13.28 5.62 9.66
C THR A 105 -14.00 5.17 8.40
N GLU A 106 -14.08 6.04 7.39
CA GLU A 106 -14.75 5.73 6.12
C GLU A 106 -14.04 4.62 5.35
N ALA A 107 -12.70 4.65 5.32
CA ALA A 107 -11.90 3.62 4.68
C ALA A 107 -12.08 2.24 5.36
N LEU A 108 -12.09 2.19 6.69
CA LEU A 108 -12.30 0.94 7.45
C LEU A 108 -13.69 0.35 7.21
N ARG A 109 -14.73 1.19 7.17
CA ARG A 109 -16.10 0.74 6.85
C ARG A 109 -16.18 0.18 5.44
N SER A 110 -15.60 0.89 4.48
CA SER A 110 -15.53 0.44 3.08
C SER A 110 -14.79 -0.89 2.94
N TYR A 111 -13.66 -1.05 3.65
CA TYR A 111 -12.91 -2.30 3.71
C TYR A 111 -13.77 -3.46 4.24
N LEU A 112 -14.47 -3.27 5.36
CA LEU A 112 -15.31 -4.32 5.95
C LEU A 112 -16.50 -4.72 5.07
N VAL A 113 -17.04 -3.80 4.27
CA VAL A 113 -18.10 -4.09 3.30
C VAL A 113 -17.54 -4.86 2.09
N ALA A 114 -16.39 -4.46 1.57
CA ALA A 114 -15.78 -5.07 0.39
C ALA A 114 -15.13 -6.43 0.70
N HIS A 115 -14.61 -6.61 1.92
CA HIS A 115 -13.86 -7.78 2.37
C HIS A 115 -14.41 -8.29 3.71
N PRO A 116 -15.63 -8.85 3.73
CA PRO A 116 -16.25 -9.32 4.96
C PRO A 116 -15.43 -10.41 5.63
N ASP A 117 -14.76 -11.29 4.89
CA ASP A 117 -13.90 -12.36 5.44
C ASP A 117 -12.41 -12.03 5.37
N GLY A 118 -12.07 -10.73 5.25
CA GLY A 118 -10.70 -10.27 5.13
C GLY A 118 -9.83 -10.58 6.36
N LEU A 119 -8.53 -10.74 6.14
CA LEU A 119 -7.52 -11.05 7.14
C LEU A 119 -7.49 -9.99 8.26
N GLN A 120 -7.61 -8.71 7.89
CA GLN A 120 -7.58 -7.59 8.84
C GLN A 120 -8.97 -7.17 9.34
N ARG A 121 -10.03 -7.96 9.08
CA ARG A 121 -11.41 -7.66 9.53
C ARG A 121 -11.49 -7.35 11.03
N LYS A 122 -10.94 -8.23 11.87
CA LYS A 122 -10.97 -8.05 13.34
C LYS A 122 -10.25 -6.79 13.78
N GLU A 123 -9.10 -6.50 13.17
CA GLU A 123 -8.33 -5.29 13.49
C GLU A 123 -9.07 -4.02 13.06
N ALA A 124 -9.70 -4.04 11.88
CA ALA A 124 -10.52 -2.93 11.39
C ALA A 124 -11.72 -2.65 12.31
N GLU A 125 -12.44 -3.70 12.76
CA GLU A 125 -13.55 -3.57 13.72
C GLU A 125 -13.08 -2.98 15.06
N LEU A 126 -11.95 -3.46 15.59
CA LEU A 126 -11.37 -2.92 16.82
C LEU A 126 -10.99 -1.45 16.66
N ARG A 127 -10.39 -1.08 15.53
CA ARG A 127 -9.99 0.31 15.26
C ARG A 127 -11.20 1.24 15.18
N LEU A 128 -12.29 0.82 14.54
CA LEU A 128 -13.53 1.60 14.50
C LEU A 128 -14.13 1.84 15.90
N ARG A 129 -14.04 0.87 16.81
CA ARG A 129 -14.47 1.06 18.20
C ARG A 129 -13.63 2.11 18.93
N VAL A 130 -12.32 2.12 18.70
CA VAL A 130 -11.42 3.15 19.27
C VAL A 130 -11.75 4.54 18.72
N LEU A 131 -12.03 4.66 17.42
CA LEU A 131 -12.38 5.94 16.78
C LEU A 131 -13.77 6.47 17.19
N GLY A 132 -14.71 5.58 17.53
CA GLY A 132 -16.05 5.94 17.99
C GLY A 132 -16.19 6.10 19.51
N ALA A 133 -15.18 5.70 20.29
CA ALA A 133 -15.16 5.95 21.72
C ALA A 133 -14.99 7.47 21.96
N PRO A 134 -15.75 8.09 22.86
CA PRO A 134 -15.51 9.48 23.23
C PRO A 134 -14.05 9.59 23.72
N THR A 135 -13.28 10.47 23.11
CA THR A 135 -11.90 10.76 23.51
C THR A 135 -11.90 11.34 24.91
N ASN A 136 -11.84 10.48 25.92
CA ASN A 136 -11.77 10.89 27.31
C ASN A 136 -10.32 11.28 27.62
N GLY A 137 -9.97 12.54 27.37
CA GLY A 137 -8.66 13.13 27.71
C GLY A 137 -8.05 13.94 26.55
N GLY A 138 -7.79 15.24 26.65
CA GLY A 138 -7.83 16.08 27.84
C GLY A 138 -7.96 17.56 27.51
N SER A 139 -8.78 18.20 28.33
CA SER A 139 -8.68 19.61 28.66
C SER A 139 -7.40 19.84 29.47
N ARG A 140 -6.54 20.74 29.01
CA ARG A 140 -5.89 21.80 29.80
C ARG A 140 -5.10 22.71 28.88
#